data_AF-A0ABD6D6C6-F1
#
_entry.id   AF-A0ABD6D6C6-F1
#
_cell.length_a   1.000
_cell.length_b   1.000
_cell.length_c   1.000
_cell.angle_alpha   90.00
_cell.angle_beta   90.00
_cell.angle_gamma   90.00
#
_symmetry.space_group_name_H-M   'P 1'
#
loop_
_entity.id
_entity.type
_entity.pdbx_description
1 polymer ?
#
loop_
_entity_poly.entity_id
_entity_poly.type
_entity_poly.pdbx_seq_one_letter_code
_entity_poly.pdbx_strand_id
1 'polypeptide(L)' 'MEFDRTTTIGLFVAVIAIGTIALVAAPMMQASTVLMMVLPSMVVFGLITFGIGLKHGQYQAGR' A
#
# COMPACT_ATOMS: atom_id res chain seq x y z
N MET A 1 -9.72 -15.04 -10.19
CA MET A 1 -8.82 -14.02 -10.77
C MET A 1 -7.41 -14.49 -10.50
N GLU A 2 -6.60 -14.66 -11.54
CA GLU A 2 -5.18 -14.97 -11.34
C GLU A 2 -4.50 -13.72 -10.78
N PHE A 3 -3.93 -13.82 -9.58
CA PHE A 3 -3.21 -12.71 -8.94
C PHE A 3 -1.85 -12.56 -9.64
N ASP A 4 -1.87 -11.92 -10.79
CA ASP A 4 -0.66 -11.53 -11.50
C ASP A 4 -0.04 -10.26 -10.86
N ARG A 5 1.24 -10.01 -11.14
CA ARG A 5 2.01 -8.86 -10.64
C ARG A 5 1.27 -7.54 -10.85
N THR A 6 0.62 -7.38 -12.00
CA THR A 6 -0.16 -6.18 -12.34
C THR A 6 -1.35 -6.00 -11.38
N THR A 7 -2.10 -7.07 -11.11
CA THR A 7 -3.23 -7.07 -10.17
C THR A 7 -2.76 -6.80 -8.74
N THR A 8 -1.63 -7.37 -8.34
CA THR A 8 -1.05 -7.17 -7.00
C THR A 8 -0.58 -5.74 -6.79
N ILE A 9 0.08 -5.13 -7.79
CA ILE A 9 0.46 -3.71 -7.74
C ILE A 9 -0.78 -2.81 -7.70
N GLY A 10 -1.79 -3.11 -8.53
CA GLY A 10 -3.04 -2.37 -8.54
C GLY A 10 -3.74 -2.38 -7.18
N LEU A 11 -3.79 -3.54 -6.52
CA LEU A 11 -4.35 -3.66 -5.18
C LEU A 11 -3.55 -2.90 -4.13
N PHE A 12 -2.22 -2.90 -4.21
CA PHE A 12 -1.37 -2.13 -3.30
C PHE A 12 -1.67 -0.63 -3.38
N VAL A 13 -1.75 -0.09 -4.60
CA VAL A 13 -2.12 1.32 -4.82
C VAL A 13 -3.54 1.61 -4.33
N ALA A 14 -4.49 0.70 -4.59
CA ALA A 14 -5.87 0.86 -4.14
C ALA A 14 -5.98 0.95 -2.62
N VAL A 15 -5.24 0.11 -1.88
CA VAL A 15 -5.22 0.13 -0.40
C VAL A 15 -4.67 1.47 0.12
N ILE A 16 -3.60 1.99 -0.47
CA ILE A 16 -3.04 3.30 -0.09
C ILE A 16 -4.06 4.41 -0.36
N ALA A 17 -4.70 4.40 -1.52
CA ALA A 17 -5.70 5.42 -1.88
C ALA A 17 -6.89 5.40 -0.91
N ILE A 18 -7.44 4.21 -0.62
CA ILE A 18 -8.56 4.05 0.31
C ILE A 18 -8.17 4.51 1.72
N GLY A 19 -6.99 4.10 2.22
CA GLY A 19 -6.51 4.50 3.54
C GLY A 19 -6.31 6.01 3.66
N THR A 20 -5.80 6.64 2.60
CA THR A 20 -5.58 8.10 2.56
C THR A 20 -6.92 8.85 2.57
N ILE A 21 -7.89 8.43 1.75
CA ILE A 21 -9.22 9.04 1.70
C ILE A 21 -9.93 8.88 3.05
N ALA A 22 -9.86 7.70 3.66
CA ALA A 22 -10.45 7.44 4.96
C ALA A 22 -9.86 8.35 6.05
N LEU A 23 -8.54 8.55 6.06
CA LEU A 23 -7.86 9.43 7.01
C LEU A 23 -8.16 10.91 6.78
N VAL A 24 -8.39 11.33 5.53
CA VAL A 24 -8.80 12.72 5.23
C VAL A 24 -10.26 12.96 5.60
N ALA A 25 -11.13 11.96 5.42
CA ALA A 25 -12.55 12.04 5.77
C ALA A 25 -12.80 11.96 7.28
N ALA A 26 -11.93 11.25 8.02
CA ALA A 26 -11.97 11.19 9.48
C ALA A 26 -11.30 12.44 10.08
N PRO A 27 -11.98 13.25 10.91
CA PRO A 27 -11.41 14.46 11.50
C PRO A 27 -10.46 14.16 12.68
N MET A 28 -9.58 13.15 12.53
CA MET A 28 -8.59 12.76 13.53
C MET A 28 -7.29 13.57 13.41
N MET A 29 -6.95 14.05 12.21
CA MET A 29 -5.72 14.79 11.92
C MET A 29 -5.98 15.84 10.84
N GLN A 30 -5.14 16.88 10.76
CA GLN A 30 -5.19 17.84 9.65
C GLN A 30 -4.82 17.14 8.32
N ALA A 31 -5.49 17.53 7.24
CA ALA A 31 -5.22 17.00 5.89
C ALA A 31 -3.76 17.24 5.45
N SER A 32 -3.14 18.34 5.88
CA SER A 32 -1.72 18.64 5.64
C SER A 32 -0.82 17.54 6.21
N THR A 33 -1.06 17.10 7.46
CA THR A 33 -0.31 16.02 8.10
C THR A 33 -0.50 14.70 7.37
N VAL A 34 -1.73 14.38 6.95
CA VAL A 34 -2.00 13.15 6.20
C VAL A 34 -1.24 13.15 4.87
N LEU A 35 -1.32 14.24 4.10
CA LEU A 35 -0.75 14.30 2.75
C LEU A 35 0.77 14.50 2.73
N MET A 36 1.35 15.20 3.71
CA MET A 36 2.78 15.54 3.71
C MET A 36 3.64 14.63 4.61
N MET A 37 3.04 13.85 5.52
CA MET A 37 3.80 12.97 6.41
C MET A 37 3.34 11.52 6.32
N VAL A 38 2.04 11.28 6.50
CA VAL A 38 1.50 9.92 6.62
C VAL A 38 1.52 9.20 5.27
N LEU A 39 1.01 9.84 4.22
CA LEU A 39 0.98 9.29 2.87
C LEU A 39 2.40 8.95 2.36
N PRO A 40 3.41 9.85 2.42
CA PRO A 40 4.77 9.52 2.03
C PRO A 40 5.34 8.33 2.81
N SER A 41 5.12 8.28 4.13
CA SER A 41 5.61 7.18 4.97
C SER A 41 4.93 5.85 4.64
N MET A 42 3.61 5.86 4.43
CA MET A 42 2.84 4.68 3.98
C MET A 42 3.32 4.17 2.63
N VAL A 43 3.63 5.06 1.69
CA VAL A 43 4.15 4.68 0.37
C VAL A 43 5.52 4.03 0.51
N VAL A 44 6.46 4.66 1.21
CA VAL A 44 7.82 4.12 1.37
C VAL A 44 7.80 2.77 2.10
N PHE A 45 7.15 2.70 3.26
CA PHE A 45 7.06 1.46 4.03
C PHE A 45 6.28 0.37 3.27
N GLY A 46 5.19 0.76 2.63
CA GLY A 46 4.39 -0.12 1.79
C GLY A 46 5.21 -0.71 0.65
N LEU A 47 6.01 0.09 -0.07
CA LEU A 47 6.85 -0.40 -1.16
C LEU A 47 7.91 -1.41 -0.69
N ILE A 48 8.52 -1.16 0.47
CA ILE A 48 9.50 -2.07 1.07
C ILE A 48 8.84 -3.43 1.38
N THR A 49 7.75 -3.39 2.14
CA THR A 49 7.04 -4.62 2.56
C THR A 49 6.40 -5.36 1.39
N PHE A 50 5.85 -4.64 0.41
CA PHE A 50 5.29 -5.20 -0.81
C PHE A 50 6.36 -5.92 -1.64
N GLY A 51 7.53 -5.31 -1.84
CA GLY A 51 8.64 -5.93 -2.55
C GLY A 51 9.12 -7.23 -1.90
N ILE A 52 9.25 -7.22 -0.56
CA ILE A 52 9.64 -8.41 0.22
C ILE A 52 8.54 -9.49 0.14
N GLY A 53 7.28 -9.10 0.32
CA GLY A 53 6.13 -10.02 0.28
C GLY A 53 5.99 -10.71 -1.08
N LEU A 54 6.18 -9.98 -2.19
CA LEU A 54 6.21 -10.56 -3.53
C LEU A 54 7.30 -11.63 -3.68
N LYS A 55 8.51 -11.36 -3.19
CA LYS A 55 9.63 -12.32 -3.24
C LYS A 55 9.35 -13.56 -2.39
N HIS A 56 8.79 -13.39 -1.19
CA HIS A 56 8.41 -14.50 -0.33
C HIS A 56 7.31 -15.36 -0.96
N GLY A 57 6.29 -14.73 -1.56
CA GLY A 57 5.23 -15.43 -2.28
C GLY A 57 5.76 -16.23 -3.47
N GLN A 58 6.66 -15.65 -4.27
CA GLN A 58 7.32 -16.35 -5.38
C GLN A 58 8.14 -17.56 -4.92
N TYR A 59 8.86 -17.45 -3.80
CA TYR A 59 9.60 -18.57 -3.21
C TYR A 59 8.68 -19.72 -2.77
N GLN A 60 7.56 -19.41 -2.11
CA GLN A 60 6.61 -20.43 -1.66
C GLN A 60 5.85 -21.09 -2.80
N ALA A 61 5.50 -20.34 -3.86
CA ALA A 61 4.79 -20.90 -5.02
C ALA A 61 5.67 -21.85 -5.86
N GLY A 62 6.99 -21.72 -5.77
CA GLY A 62 7.95 -22.56 -6.49
C GLY A 62 8.49 -23.77 -5.70
N ARG A 63 8.09 -23.94 -4.43
CA ARG A 63 8.43 -25.09 -3.58
C ARG A 63 7.32 -26.14 -3.64
#